data_AF-A0A967TZX7-F1
#
_entry.id   AF-A0A967TZX7-F1
#
_cell.length_a   1.000
_cell.length_b   1.000
_cell.length_c   1.000
_cell.angle_alpha   90.00
_cell.angle_beta   90.00
_cell.angle_gamma   90.00
#
_symmetry.space_group_name_H-M   'P 1'
#
loop_
_entity.id
_entity.type
_entity.pdbx_description
1 polymer ?
#
loop_
_entity_poly.entity_id
_entity_poly.type
_entity_poly.pdbx_seq_one_letter_code
_entity_poly.pdbx_strand_id
1 'polypeptide(L)' 'RVGQPLDIARVYLFLASPESSFINGALIVADGGQSLSH' A
#
# COMPACT_ATOMS: atom_id res chain seq x y z
N ARG A 1 -4.31 -3.65 13.80
CA ARG A 1 -5.22 -2.49 14.08
C ARG A 1 -6.21 -2.37 12.94
N VAL A 2 -7.39 -1.78 13.16
CA VAL A 2 -8.26 -1.38 12.03
C VAL A 2 -7.56 -0.25 11.26
N GLY A 3 -7.38 -0.45 9.96
CA GLY A 3 -6.81 0.56 9.08
C GLY A 3 -7.68 1.81 9.00
N GLN A 4 -7.05 2.96 8.80
CA GLN A 4 -7.74 4.22 8.55
C GLN A 4 -7.67 4.56 7.06
N PRO A 5 -8.60 5.38 6.52
CA PRO A 5 -8.54 5.81 5.12
C PRO A 5 -7.18 6.38 4.72
N LEU A 6 -6.50 7.06 5.64
CA LEU A 6 -5.18 7.64 5.42
C LEU A 6 -4.07 6.59 5.20
N ASP A 7 -4.21 5.38 5.74
CA ASP A 7 -3.25 4.30 5.51
C ASP A 7 -3.24 3.90 4.02
N ILE A 8 -4.41 3.87 3.37
CA ILE A 8 -4.52 3.61 1.92
C ILE A 8 -4.07 4.81 1.10
N ALA A 9 -4.48 6.03 1.47
CA ALA A 9 -4.12 7.25 0.74
C ALA A 9 -2.60 7.46 0.65
N ARG A 10 -1.84 7.10 1.69
CA ARG A 10 -0.37 7.17 1.69
C ARG A 10 0.27 6.19 0.71
N VAL A 11 -0.31 5.00 0.53
CA VAL A 11 0.15 4.04 -0.48
C VAL A 11 -0.04 4.62 -1.88
N TYR A 12 -1.20 5.21 -2.16
CA TYR A 12 -1.43 5.90 -3.43
C TYR A 12 -0.51 7.10 -3.62
N LEU A 13 -0.25 7.90 -2.58
CA LEU A 13 0.68 9.03 -2.67
C LEU A 13 2.09 8.57 -3.08
N PHE A 14 2.58 7.46 -2.52
CA PHE A 14 3.84 6.85 -2.93
C PHE A 14 3.78 6.30 -4.36
N LEU A 15 2.70 5.62 -4.75
CA LEU A 15 2.57 5.07 -6.11
C LEU A 15 2.39 6.14 -7.19
N ALA A 16 1.94 7.34 -6.81
CA ALA A 16 1.82 8.48 -7.70
C ALA A 16 3.13 9.28 -7.81
N SER A 17 4.15 8.95 -7.02
CA SER A 17 5.38 9.72 -6.93
C SER A 17 6.50 9.11 -7.80
N PRO A 18 7.54 9.89 -8.19
CA PRO A 18 8.63 9.39 -9.02
C PRO A 18 9.40 8.20 -8.41
N GLU A 19 9.37 8.07 -7.08
CA GLU A 19 10.01 7.02 -6.31
C GLU A 19 9.50 5.62 -6.66
N SER A 20 8.27 5.50 -7.17
CA SER A 20 7.70 4.21 -7.62
C SER A 20 7.83 3.97 -9.12
N SER A 21 8.68 4.72 -9.84
CA SER A 21 8.78 4.67 -11.32
C SER A 21 9.04 3.29 -11.92
N PHE A 22 9.62 2.36 -11.16
CA PHE A 22 9.88 0.98 -11.62
C PHE A 22 8.84 -0.04 -11.12
N ILE A 23 7.83 0.39 -10.36
CA ILE A 23 6.78 -0.49 -9.83
C ILE A 23 5.60 -0.50 -10.81
N ASN A 24 5.39 -1.63 -11.48
CA ASN A 24 4.24 -1.87 -12.34
C ASN A 24 3.82 -3.35 -12.23
N GLY A 25 2.53 -3.63 -12.51
CA GLY A 25 1.98 -5.00 -12.48
C GLY A 25 1.94 -5.67 -11.10
N ALA A 26 2.33 -4.97 -10.03
CA ALA A 26 2.38 -5.51 -8.68
C ALA A 26 1.04 -5.33 -7.93
N LEU A 27 0.66 -6.34 -7.15
CA LEU A 27 -0.39 -6.22 -6.14
C LEU A 27 0.24 -5.68 -4.84
N ILE A 28 -0.20 -4.51 -4.38
CA ILE A 28 0.23 -3.96 -3.08
C ILE A 28 -0.90 -4.13 -2.07
N VAL A 29 -0.63 -4.89 -1.00
CA VAL A 29 -1.58 -5.16 0.08
C VAL A 29 -1.28 -4.25 1.26
N ALA A 30 -2.26 -3.44 1.66
CA ALA A 30 -2.17 -2.51 2.78
C ALA A 30 -3.22 -2.84 3.85
N ASP A 31 -3.07 -3.99 4.50
CA ASP A 31 -4.06 -4.55 5.44
C ASP A 31 -3.54 -4.66 6.88
N GLY A 32 -2.37 -4.09 7.18
CA GLY A 32 -1.74 -4.20 8.49
C GLY A 32 -1.21 -5.60 8.82
N GLY A 33 -0.90 -6.40 7.80
CA GLY A 33 -0.31 -7.74 7.94
C GLY A 33 -1.33 -8.86 8.18
N GLN A 34 -2.63 -8.59 7.99
CA GLN A 34 -3.69 -9.58 8.22
C GLN A 34 -3.57 -10.78 7.27
N SER A 35 -3.28 -10.54 5.99
CA SER A 35 -3.07 -11.59 4.99
C SER A 35 -1.83 -12.46 5.26
N LEU A 36 -0.93 -12.02 6.16
CA LEU A 36 0.26 -12.75 6.57
C LEU A 36 0.13 -13.40 7.95
N SER A 37 -0.95 -13.08 8.68
CA SER A 37 -1.18 -13.58 10.04
C SER A 37 -1.98 -14.87 9.99
N HIS A 38 -1.27 -15.97 9.69
CA HIS A 38 -1.69 -17.34 9.98
C HIS A 38 -1.03 -17.83 11.27
#